data_AF-A0A2W6ATM5-F1
#
_entry.id   AF-A0A2W6ATM5-F1
#
_cell.length_a   1.000
_cell.length_b   1.000
_cell.length_c   1.000
_cell.angle_alpha   90.00
_cell.angle_beta   90.00
_cell.angle_gamma   90.00
#
_symmetry.space_group_name_H-M   'P 1'
#
loop_
_entity.id
_entity.type
_entity.pdbx_description
1 polymer ?
#
loop_
_entity_poly.entity_id
_entity_poly.type
_entity_poly.pdbx_seq_one_letter_code
_entity_poly.pdbx_strand_id
1 'polypeptide(L)'
;MLKPRDLILDALTDLLTTHYSDEVSTKQIAERAGVSQPTVYRHFPDRVSLIEGLAARIEHTDPDSFSTPPQTLEEWASWTEKGFRAGDNHPVEATAEAVLSADPRRASRSRRERSQNFLDVVARSLPDLSDRDVHRAAALLRVLGSVQTWLRMREEYGIDGAESGPLVTWAIKILEREIGAGNLPELE
;
A
#
# COMPACT_ATOMS: atom_id res chain seq x y z
N MET A 1 2.09 -15.01 -24.49
CA MET A 1 2.56 -13.64 -24.74
C MET A 1 1.97 -12.76 -23.65
N LEU A 2 2.79 -12.01 -22.90
CA LEU A 2 2.31 -11.12 -21.85
C LEU A 2 1.39 -10.04 -22.44
N LYS A 3 0.37 -9.62 -21.69
CA LYS A 3 -0.53 -8.54 -22.15
C LYS A 3 0.23 -7.22 -22.12
N PRO A 4 -0.08 -6.24 -22.99
CA PRO A 4 0.60 -4.94 -23.00
C PRO A 4 0.61 -4.24 -21.63
N ARG A 5 -0.44 -4.42 -20.83
CA ARG A 5 -0.51 -3.92 -19.45
C ARG A 5 0.62 -4.46 -18.57
N ASP A 6 0.91 -5.75 -18.66
CA ASP A 6 1.93 -6.41 -17.83
C ASP A 6 3.34 -6.00 -18.29
N LEU A 7 3.57 -5.93 -19.61
CA LEU A 7 4.83 -5.45 -20.19
C LEU A 7 5.18 -4.02 -19.72
N ILE A 8 4.17 -3.17 -19.61
CA ILE A 8 4.35 -1.79 -19.12
C ILE A 8 4.74 -1.77 -17.63
N LEU A 9 4.11 -2.63 -16.81
CA LEU A 9 4.43 -2.72 -15.38
C LEU A 9 5.81 -3.32 -15.15
N ASP A 10 6.18 -4.37 -15.90
CA ASP A 10 7.53 -4.96 -15.89
C ASP A 10 8.59 -3.91 -16.27
N ALA A 11 8.33 -3.13 -17.32
CA ALA A 11 9.22 -2.05 -17.75
C ALA A 11 9.37 -0.96 -16.70
N LEU A 12 8.28 -0.58 -16.04
CA LEU A 12 8.30 0.40 -14.94
C LEU A 12 9.15 -0.12 -13.78
N THR A 13 8.91 -1.35 -13.33
CA THR A 13 9.68 -1.93 -12.23
C THR A 13 11.16 -2.04 -12.55
N ASP A 14 11.51 -2.46 -13.77
CA ASP A 14 12.90 -2.52 -14.22
C ASP A 14 13.58 -1.15 -14.21
N LEU A 15 12.89 -0.10 -14.65
CA LEU A 15 13.45 1.25 -14.66
C LEU A 15 13.69 1.77 -13.23
N LEU A 16 12.81 1.46 -12.29
CA LEU A 16 12.93 1.86 -10.89
C LEU A 16 14.08 1.17 -10.15
N THR A 17 14.66 0.09 -10.69
CA THR A 17 15.87 -0.52 -10.11
C THR A 17 17.13 0.33 -10.30
N THR A 18 17.12 1.24 -11.28
CA THR A 18 18.32 1.98 -11.72
C THR A 18 18.12 3.50 -11.76
N HIS A 19 16.89 3.97 -11.59
CA HIS A 19 16.53 5.38 -11.68
C HIS A 19 15.69 5.79 -10.48
N TYR A 20 15.81 7.05 -10.08
CA TYR A 20 14.85 7.61 -9.13
C TYR A 20 13.48 7.73 -9.78
N SER A 21 12.45 7.67 -8.95
CA SER A 21 11.08 7.56 -9.43
C SER A 21 10.65 8.72 -10.36
N ASP A 22 11.14 9.93 -10.07
CA ASP A 22 10.88 11.17 -10.78
C ASP A 22 11.67 11.32 -12.08
N GLU A 23 12.69 10.49 -12.29
CA GLU A 23 13.47 10.42 -13.53
C GLU A 23 12.81 9.48 -14.56
N VAL A 24 11.89 8.62 -14.14
CA VAL A 24 11.21 7.65 -15.02
C VAL A 24 10.05 8.31 -15.77
N SER A 25 10.21 8.45 -17.09
CA SER A 25 9.20 9.01 -17.99
C SER A 25 8.36 7.94 -18.71
N THR A 26 7.15 8.30 -19.12
CA THR A 26 6.27 7.45 -19.97
C THR A 26 6.95 7.02 -21.26
N LYS A 27 7.85 7.85 -21.80
CA LYS A 27 8.66 7.52 -22.99
C LYS A 27 9.62 6.36 -22.71
N GLN A 28 10.39 6.43 -21.63
CA GLN A 28 11.31 5.35 -21.24
C GLN A 28 10.55 4.05 -20.96
N ILE A 29 9.38 4.14 -20.31
CA ILE A 29 8.51 2.97 -20.07
C ILE A 29 8.07 2.34 -21.39
N ALA A 30 7.59 3.15 -22.35
CA ALA A 30 7.16 2.66 -23.65
C ALA A 30 8.29 1.97 -24.44
N GLU A 31 9.47 2.61 -24.47
CA GLU A 31 10.67 2.08 -25.13
C GLU A 31 11.11 0.75 -24.51
N ARG A 32 11.15 0.68 -23.17
CA ARG A 32 11.54 -0.54 -22.44
C ARG A 32 10.52 -1.67 -22.62
N ALA A 33 9.22 -1.36 -22.60
CA ALA A 33 8.14 -2.33 -22.77
C ALA A 33 7.95 -2.80 -24.23
N GLY A 34 8.63 -2.16 -25.19
CA GLY A 34 8.44 -2.46 -26.62
C GLY A 34 7.06 -2.07 -27.15
N VAL A 35 6.43 -1.04 -26.57
CA VAL A 35 5.10 -0.54 -26.98
C VAL A 35 5.17 0.95 -27.34
N SER A 36 4.10 1.48 -27.96
CA SER A 36 4.01 2.91 -28.26
C SER A 36 3.60 3.72 -27.02
N GLN A 37 4.03 4.99 -26.90
CA GLN A 37 3.57 5.88 -25.81
C GLN A 37 2.02 5.98 -25.73
N PRO A 38 1.26 6.09 -26.85
CA PRO A 38 -0.20 6.04 -26.79
C PRO A 38 -0.74 4.74 -26.20
N THR A 39 -0.04 3.61 -26.39
CA THR A 39 -0.42 2.35 -25.73
C THR A 39 -0.23 2.43 -24.23
N VAL A 40 0.85 3.07 -23.76
CA VAL A 40 1.04 3.33 -22.32
C VAL A 40 -0.11 4.17 -21.77
N TYR A 41 -0.38 5.34 -22.36
CA TYR A 41 -1.47 6.22 -21.91
C TYR A 41 -2.85 5.57 -21.98
N ARG A 42 -3.10 4.65 -22.92
CA ARG A 42 -4.36 3.91 -23.01
C ARG A 42 -4.56 2.95 -21.84
N HIS A 43 -3.50 2.30 -21.37
CA HIS A 43 -3.56 1.39 -20.23
C HIS A 43 -3.41 2.09 -18.89
N PHE A 44 -2.61 3.15 -18.86
CA PHE A 44 -2.23 3.90 -17.67
C PHE A 44 -2.19 5.40 -17.99
N PRO A 45 -3.34 6.10 -17.90
CA PRO A 45 -3.44 7.50 -18.31
C PRO A 45 -2.61 8.44 -17.43
N ASP A 46 -2.30 8.04 -16.20
CA ASP A 46 -1.52 8.83 -15.25
C ASP A 46 -0.60 7.96 -14.38
N ARG A 47 0.29 8.61 -13.65
CA ARG A 47 1.23 7.92 -12.74
C ARG A 47 0.52 7.15 -11.64
N VAL A 48 -0.67 7.61 -11.26
CA VAL A 48 -1.52 6.98 -10.25
C VAL A 48 -1.96 5.60 -10.69
N SER A 49 -2.45 5.47 -11.92
CA SER A 49 -2.93 4.21 -12.49
C SER A 49 -1.81 3.18 -12.64
N LEU A 50 -0.55 3.60 -12.85
CA LEU A 50 0.61 2.70 -12.81
C LEU A 50 0.79 2.09 -11.43
N ILE A 51 0.64 2.89 -10.37
CA ILE A 51 0.81 2.43 -8.98
C ILE A 51 -0.31 1.48 -8.59
N GLU A 52 -1.55 1.80 -8.95
CA GLU A 52 -2.69 0.87 -8.80
C GLU A 52 -2.47 -0.41 -9.61
N GLY A 53 -1.80 -0.30 -10.75
CA GLY A 53 -1.39 -1.45 -11.55
C GLY A 53 -0.44 -2.39 -10.83
N LEU A 54 0.57 -1.84 -10.15
CA LEU A 54 1.53 -2.59 -9.33
C LEU A 54 0.86 -3.22 -8.11
N ALA A 55 0.08 -2.44 -7.34
CA ALA A 55 -0.66 -2.93 -6.18
C ALA A 55 -1.58 -4.09 -6.57
N ALA A 56 -2.29 -3.97 -7.69
CA ALA A 56 -3.13 -5.04 -8.21
C ALA A 56 -2.32 -6.31 -8.52
N ARG A 57 -1.07 -6.23 -9.00
CA ARG A 57 -0.27 -7.46 -9.24
C ARG A 57 -0.04 -8.23 -7.94
N ILE A 58 0.23 -7.52 -6.84
CA ILE A 58 0.40 -8.12 -5.52
C ILE A 58 -0.93 -8.75 -5.07
N GLU A 59 -2.04 -8.03 -5.19
CA GLU A 59 -3.38 -8.51 -4.80
C GLU A 59 -3.82 -9.76 -5.60
N HIS A 60 -3.48 -9.85 -6.89
CA HIS A 60 -3.84 -11.00 -7.74
C HIS A 60 -3.04 -12.28 -7.42
N THR A 61 -2.02 -12.22 -6.57
CA THR A 61 -1.21 -13.39 -6.21
C THR A 61 -1.87 -14.24 -5.14
N ASP A 62 -2.76 -13.63 -4.36
CA ASP A 62 -3.64 -14.29 -3.41
C ASP A 62 -5.02 -13.60 -3.44
N PRO A 63 -5.82 -13.83 -4.50
CA PRO A 63 -7.08 -13.13 -4.70
C PRO A 63 -8.09 -13.48 -3.61
N ASP A 64 -8.01 -14.65 -2.98
CA ASP A 64 -8.88 -15.03 -1.86
C ASP A 64 -8.61 -14.13 -0.65
N SER A 65 -7.34 -13.81 -0.38
CA SER A 65 -6.95 -12.96 0.74
C SER A 65 -7.25 -11.46 0.56
N PHE A 66 -7.41 -10.97 -0.67
CA PHE A 66 -7.52 -9.54 -0.97
C PHE A 66 -8.82 -9.14 -1.71
N SER A 67 -9.73 -10.09 -1.97
CA SER A 67 -10.97 -9.86 -2.74
C SER A 67 -12.02 -9.00 -2.04
N THR A 68 -12.09 -9.04 -0.70
CA THR A 68 -13.16 -8.42 0.07
C THR A 68 -12.58 -7.43 1.06
N PRO A 69 -12.72 -6.10 0.86
CA PRO A 69 -12.20 -5.04 1.74
C PRO A 69 -12.48 -5.31 3.23
N PRO A 70 -11.53 -5.04 4.15
CA PRO A 70 -11.73 -5.37 5.55
C PRO A 70 -12.79 -4.44 6.14
N GLN A 71 -13.63 -4.99 7.01
CA GLN A 71 -14.74 -4.29 7.66
C GLN A 71 -14.46 -3.99 9.13
N THR A 72 -13.50 -4.69 9.74
CA THR A 72 -13.06 -4.52 11.13
C THR A 72 -11.55 -4.30 11.23
N LEU A 73 -11.09 -3.79 12.37
CA LEU A 73 -9.66 -3.66 12.66
C LEU A 73 -8.94 -5.01 12.72
N GLU A 74 -9.61 -6.06 13.21
CA GLU A 74 -9.07 -7.43 13.22
C GLU A 74 -8.83 -7.94 11.79
N GLU A 75 -9.81 -7.79 10.90
CA GLU A 75 -9.68 -8.18 9.49
C GLU A 75 -8.59 -7.36 8.80
N TRP A 76 -8.51 -6.06 9.10
CA TRP A 76 -7.47 -5.20 8.55
C TRP A 76 -6.05 -5.56 9.06
N ALA A 77 -5.92 -5.96 10.32
CA ALA A 77 -4.64 -6.43 10.86
C ALA A 77 -4.21 -7.74 10.20
N SER A 78 -5.14 -8.68 10.01
CA SER A 78 -4.91 -9.91 9.23
C SER A 78 -4.49 -9.60 7.79
N TRP A 79 -5.18 -8.65 7.14
CA TRP A 79 -4.82 -8.17 5.80
C TRP A 79 -3.42 -7.59 5.76
N THR A 80 -3.04 -6.78 6.76
CA THR A 80 -1.71 -6.16 6.85
C THR A 80 -0.62 -7.21 6.89
N GLU A 81 -0.76 -8.23 7.74
CA GLU A 81 0.21 -9.34 7.80
C GLU A 81 0.35 -10.05 6.45
N LYS A 82 -0.77 -10.38 5.80
CA LYS A 82 -0.77 -11.00 4.48
C LYS A 82 -0.13 -10.11 3.43
N GLY A 83 -0.42 -8.81 3.47
CA GLY A 83 0.17 -7.81 2.57
C GLY A 83 1.68 -7.73 2.69
N PHE A 84 2.22 -7.82 3.91
CA PHE A 84 3.66 -7.82 4.15
C PHE A 84 4.30 -9.09 3.59
N ARG A 85 3.70 -10.27 3.78
CA ARG A 85 4.16 -11.53 3.17
C ARG A 85 4.07 -11.48 1.64
N ALA A 86 3.00 -10.90 1.09
CA ALA A 86 2.85 -10.72 -0.35
C ALA A 86 3.94 -9.78 -0.91
N GLY A 87 4.33 -8.76 -0.13
CA GLY A 87 5.49 -7.91 -0.43
C GLY A 87 6.79 -8.71 -0.56
N ASP A 88 7.04 -9.71 0.29
CA ASP A 88 8.23 -10.56 0.17
C ASP A 88 8.22 -11.45 -1.08
N ASN A 89 7.04 -11.89 -1.50
CA ASN A 89 6.86 -12.67 -2.71
C ASN A 89 6.98 -11.81 -3.98
N HIS A 90 6.71 -10.50 -3.87
CA HIS A 90 6.72 -9.53 -4.97
C HIS A 90 7.51 -8.27 -4.59
N PRO A 91 8.80 -8.40 -4.22
CA PRO A 91 9.55 -7.31 -3.60
C PRO A 91 9.80 -6.17 -4.58
N VAL A 92 9.90 -6.47 -5.87
CA VAL A 92 10.11 -5.46 -6.91
C VAL A 92 8.85 -4.59 -7.07
N GLU A 93 7.68 -5.20 -7.21
CA GLU A 93 6.41 -4.47 -7.29
C GLU A 93 6.08 -3.72 -6.01
N ALA A 94 6.30 -4.32 -4.84
CA ALA A 94 6.02 -3.71 -3.55
C ALA A 94 6.94 -2.51 -3.27
N THR A 95 8.24 -2.64 -3.57
CA THR A 95 9.18 -1.51 -3.50
C THR A 95 8.81 -0.41 -4.49
N ALA A 96 8.43 -0.77 -5.71
CA ALA A 96 7.99 0.20 -6.71
C ALA A 96 6.71 0.93 -6.26
N GLU A 97 5.72 0.21 -5.72
CA GLU A 97 4.52 0.81 -5.12
C GLU A 97 4.91 1.78 -4.00
N ALA A 98 5.76 1.34 -3.07
CA ALA A 98 6.23 2.14 -1.95
C ALA A 98 6.92 3.43 -2.45
N VAL A 99 7.95 3.32 -3.28
CA VAL A 99 8.70 4.47 -3.80
C VAL A 99 7.79 5.45 -4.54
N LEU A 100 6.92 4.96 -5.43
CA LEU A 100 5.99 5.80 -6.18
C LEU A 100 4.88 6.40 -5.28
N SER A 101 4.64 5.81 -4.11
CA SER A 101 3.66 6.27 -3.13
C SER A 101 4.21 7.24 -2.08
N ALA A 102 5.51 7.51 -2.08
CA ALA A 102 6.18 8.26 -1.02
C ALA A 102 5.76 9.73 -0.90
N ASP A 103 5.27 10.37 -1.97
CA ASP A 103 4.72 11.74 -1.92
C ASP A 103 3.19 11.71 -1.70
N PRO A 104 2.70 11.90 -0.45
CA PRO A 104 1.27 11.88 -0.16
C PRO A 104 0.51 13.05 -0.80
N ARG A 105 1.19 14.13 -1.22
CA ARG A 105 0.54 15.25 -1.93
C ARG A 105 0.05 14.83 -3.32
N ARG A 106 0.64 13.77 -3.87
CA ARG A 106 0.24 13.13 -5.12
C ARG A 106 -0.71 11.94 -4.90
N ALA A 107 -1.34 11.83 -3.73
CA ALA A 107 -2.29 10.76 -3.46
C ALA A 107 -3.42 10.74 -4.48
N SER A 108 -3.63 9.56 -5.08
CA SER A 108 -4.70 9.32 -6.05
C SER A 108 -6.09 9.43 -5.43
N ARG A 109 -7.11 9.53 -6.29
CA ARG A 109 -8.50 9.36 -5.88
C ARG A 109 -8.70 8.01 -5.16
N SER A 110 -8.22 6.90 -5.75
CA SER A 110 -8.29 5.57 -5.12
C SER A 110 -7.61 5.53 -3.74
N ARG A 111 -6.46 6.19 -3.56
CA ARG A 111 -5.81 6.25 -2.23
C ARG A 111 -6.65 7.02 -1.23
N ARG A 112 -7.25 8.14 -1.63
CA ARG A 112 -8.16 8.91 -0.76
C ARG A 112 -9.38 8.07 -0.39
N GLU A 113 -9.94 7.34 -1.35
CA GLU A 113 -11.04 6.39 -1.12
C GLU A 113 -10.62 5.26 -0.17
N ARG A 114 -9.43 4.66 -0.34
CA ARG A 114 -8.88 3.65 0.58
C ARG A 114 -8.67 4.21 1.99
N SER A 115 -8.21 5.46 2.12
CA SER A 115 -8.09 6.13 3.42
C SER A 115 -9.46 6.41 4.05
N GLN A 116 -10.45 6.80 3.25
CA GLN A 116 -11.82 7.00 3.72
C GLN A 116 -12.45 5.69 4.19
N ASN A 117 -12.33 4.62 3.40
CA ASN A 117 -12.81 3.29 3.80
C ASN A 117 -12.16 2.84 5.11
N PHE A 118 -10.89 3.18 5.34
CA PHE A 118 -10.22 2.85 6.59
C PHE A 118 -10.71 3.68 7.78
N LEU A 119 -11.05 4.96 7.59
CA LEU A 119 -11.74 5.75 8.61
C LEU A 119 -13.05 5.07 9.02
N ASP A 120 -13.82 4.55 8.06
CA ASP A 120 -15.09 3.86 8.32
C ASP A 120 -14.88 2.52 9.06
N VAL A 121 -13.76 1.82 8.80
CA VAL A 121 -13.37 0.62 9.58
C VAL A 121 -13.07 0.97 11.03
N VAL A 122 -12.31 2.04 11.26
CA VAL A 122 -11.96 2.50 12.61
C VAL A 122 -13.20 2.96 13.37
N ALA A 123 -14.04 3.79 12.76
CA ALA A 123 -15.27 4.29 13.38
C ALA A 123 -16.22 3.14 13.78
N ARG A 124 -16.32 2.09 12.96
CA ARG A 124 -17.13 0.91 13.29
C ARG A 124 -16.53 0.05 14.39
N SER A 125 -15.20 -0.09 14.41
CA SER A 125 -14.50 -0.93 15.39
C SER A 125 -14.39 -0.25 16.76
N LEU A 126 -14.42 1.09 16.79
CA LEU A 126 -14.23 1.93 17.98
C LEU A 126 -15.32 3.02 18.04
N PRO A 127 -16.60 2.64 18.29
CA PRO A 127 -17.76 3.53 18.12
C PRO A 127 -17.84 4.68 19.15
N ASP A 128 -17.12 4.57 20.27
CA ASP A 128 -17.13 5.56 21.35
C ASP A 128 -16.13 6.71 21.13
N LEU A 129 -15.32 6.66 20.07
CA LEU A 129 -14.35 7.71 19.78
C LEU A 129 -15.01 8.95 19.18
N SER A 130 -14.44 10.12 19.49
CA SER A 130 -14.75 11.35 18.79
C SER A 130 -14.30 11.29 17.32
N ASP A 131 -14.91 12.09 16.44
CA ASP A 131 -14.45 12.19 15.04
C ASP A 131 -12.95 12.52 14.95
N ARG A 132 -12.46 13.41 15.83
CA ARG A 132 -11.04 13.79 15.87
C ARG A 132 -10.15 12.58 16.20
N ASP A 133 -10.58 11.73 17.12
CA ASP A 133 -9.81 10.58 17.58
C ASP A 133 -9.91 9.39 16.62
N VAL A 134 -11.04 9.22 15.92
CA VAL A 134 -11.14 8.31 14.77
C VAL A 134 -10.08 8.68 13.73
N HIS A 135 -9.95 9.96 13.37
CA HIS A 135 -8.95 10.41 12.40
C HIS A 135 -7.52 10.14 12.87
N ARG A 136 -7.22 10.38 14.16
CA ARG A 136 -5.90 10.12 14.75
C ARG A 136 -5.55 8.63 14.78
N ALA A 137 -6.48 7.81 15.27
CA ALA A 137 -6.34 6.36 15.31
C ALA A 137 -6.15 5.79 13.90
N ALA A 138 -7.00 6.21 12.95
CA ALA A 138 -6.89 5.78 11.57
C ALA A 138 -5.55 6.20 10.94
N ALA A 139 -5.08 7.43 11.16
CA ALA A 139 -3.79 7.86 10.65
C ALA A 139 -2.63 7.00 11.19
N LEU A 140 -2.58 6.78 12.50
CA LEU A 140 -1.55 5.97 13.16
C LEU A 140 -1.55 4.53 12.66
N LEU A 141 -2.71 3.87 12.71
CA LEU A 141 -2.84 2.48 12.30
C LEU A 141 -2.53 2.33 10.81
N ARG A 142 -3.02 3.23 9.95
CA ARG A 142 -2.77 3.18 8.50
C ARG A 142 -1.28 3.29 8.16
N VAL A 143 -0.52 4.10 8.90
CA VAL A 143 0.94 4.21 8.76
C VAL A 143 1.60 2.88 9.12
N LEU A 144 1.23 2.27 10.25
CA LEU A 144 1.80 0.99 10.68
C LEU A 144 1.58 -0.11 9.62
N GLY A 145 0.37 -0.28 9.12
CA GLY A 145 0.06 -1.29 8.10
C GLY A 145 0.31 -0.85 6.65
N SER A 146 1.26 0.06 6.42
CA SER A 146 1.57 0.54 5.07
C SER A 146 2.70 -0.26 4.42
N VAL A 147 2.70 -0.29 3.08
CA VAL A 147 3.83 -0.84 2.30
C VAL A 147 5.16 -0.12 2.59
N GLN A 148 5.11 1.12 3.09
CA GLN A 148 6.31 1.86 3.53
C GLN A 148 6.90 1.29 4.82
N THR A 149 6.06 0.86 5.74
CA THR A 149 6.52 0.18 6.97
C THR A 149 7.21 -1.13 6.60
N TRP A 150 6.60 -1.92 5.72
CA TRP A 150 7.24 -3.13 5.17
C TRP A 150 8.59 -2.80 4.53
N LEU A 151 8.64 -1.83 3.61
CA LEU A 151 9.87 -1.48 2.89
C LEU A 151 10.98 -1.05 3.86
N ARG A 152 10.68 -0.21 4.85
CA ARG A 152 11.66 0.26 5.82
C ARG A 152 12.15 -0.84 6.74
N MET A 153 11.26 -1.66 7.27
CA MET A 153 11.66 -2.80 8.11
C MET A 153 12.58 -3.75 7.35
N ARG A 154 12.28 -4.02 6.09
CA ARG A 154 13.09 -4.87 5.20
C ARG A 154 14.44 -4.26 4.87
N GLU A 155 14.48 -3.04 4.34
CA GLU A 155 15.70 -2.44 3.78
C GLU A 155 16.60 -1.78 4.83
N GLU A 156 16.03 -1.17 5.88
CA GLU A 156 16.82 -0.49 6.93
C GLU A 156 17.20 -1.42 8.09
N TYR A 157 16.39 -2.45 8.36
CA TYR A 157 16.57 -3.33 9.53
C TYR A 157 16.74 -4.81 9.18
N GLY A 158 16.60 -5.21 7.91
CA GLY A 158 16.73 -6.60 7.49
C GLY A 158 15.59 -7.52 7.96
N ILE A 159 14.46 -6.93 8.39
CA ILE A 159 13.29 -7.65 8.90
C ILE A 159 12.29 -7.82 7.75
N ASP A 160 12.16 -9.03 7.21
CA ASP A 160 11.28 -9.31 6.07
C ASP A 160 9.79 -9.24 6.46
N GLY A 161 8.90 -9.30 5.48
CA GLY A 161 7.45 -9.34 5.65
C GLY A 161 6.94 -10.52 6.48
N ALA A 162 7.60 -11.67 6.42
CA ALA A 162 7.24 -12.85 7.19
C ALA A 162 7.44 -12.67 8.70
N GLU A 163 8.44 -11.90 9.11
CA GLU A 163 8.70 -11.50 10.49
C GLU A 163 7.97 -10.19 10.87
N SER A 164 8.03 -9.17 10.02
CA SER A 164 7.43 -7.86 10.30
C SER A 164 5.90 -7.87 10.30
N GLY A 165 5.25 -8.72 9.50
CA GLY A 165 3.79 -8.83 9.44
C GLY A 165 3.16 -9.16 10.80
N PRO A 166 3.53 -10.29 11.45
CA PRO A 166 3.07 -10.61 12.80
C PRO A 166 3.42 -9.53 13.84
N LEU A 167 4.60 -8.92 13.75
CA LEU A 167 5.05 -7.88 14.68
C LEU A 167 4.18 -6.62 14.60
N VAL A 168 3.89 -6.15 13.37
CA VAL A 168 3.03 -5.00 13.12
C VAL A 168 1.59 -5.30 13.52
N THR A 169 1.08 -6.50 13.23
CA THR A 169 -0.25 -6.97 13.67
C THR A 169 -0.37 -6.97 15.20
N TRP A 170 0.67 -7.41 15.91
CA TRP A 170 0.72 -7.34 17.37
C TRP A 170 0.65 -5.89 17.88
N ALA A 171 1.40 -4.97 17.26
CA ALA A 171 1.37 -3.55 17.62
C ALA A 171 -0.01 -2.92 17.36
N ILE A 172 -0.64 -3.23 16.22
CA ILE A 172 -1.99 -2.79 15.87
C ILE A 172 -3.01 -3.24 16.93
N LYS A 173 -2.96 -4.52 17.33
CA LYS A 173 -3.88 -5.07 18.34
C LYS A 173 -3.69 -4.44 19.72
N ILE A 174 -2.45 -4.11 20.10
CA ILE A 174 -2.18 -3.37 21.33
C ILE A 174 -2.80 -1.97 21.24
N LEU A 175 -2.53 -1.25 20.17
CA LEU A 175 -3.06 0.11 19.99
C LEU A 175 -4.59 0.12 19.94
N GLU A 176 -5.22 -0.79 19.22
CA GLU A 176 -6.67 -0.96 19.21
C GLU A 176 -7.23 -1.14 20.63
N ARG A 177 -6.62 -2.04 21.42
CA ARG A 177 -7.03 -2.27 22.81
C ARG A 177 -6.87 -1.03 23.68
N GLU A 178 -5.71 -0.36 23.61
CA GLU A 178 -5.45 0.84 24.41
C GLU A 178 -6.38 1.99 24.02
N ILE A 179 -6.63 2.18 22.72
CA ILE A 179 -7.55 3.22 22.23
C ILE A 179 -8.99 2.90 22.68
N GLY A 180 -9.43 1.64 22.55
CA GLY A 180 -10.74 1.20 23.03
C GLY A 180 -10.90 1.31 24.56
N ALA A 181 -9.80 1.27 25.31
CA ALA A 181 -9.79 1.53 26.75
C ALA A 181 -9.77 3.02 27.12
N GLY A 182 -9.76 3.94 26.14
CA GLY A 182 -9.71 5.38 26.36
C GLY A 182 -8.30 5.92 26.61
N ASN A 183 -7.24 5.15 26.33
CA ASN A 183 -5.84 5.54 26.56
C ASN A 183 -5.19 6.22 25.34
N LEU A 184 -5.97 6.68 24.36
CA LEU A 184 -5.41 7.47 23.26
C LEU A 184 -4.84 8.79 23.82
N PRO A 185 -3.58 9.15 23.53
CA PRO A 185 -2.96 10.35 24.12
C PRO A 185 -3.74 11.63 23.81
N GLU A 186 -3.96 12.45 24.83
CA GLU A 186 -4.45 13.81 24.67
C GLU A 186 -3.33 14.66 24.04
N LEU A 187 -3.47 14.95 22.74
CA LEU A 187 -2.58 15.87 22.04
C LEU A 187 -3.25 17.25 21.99
N GLU A 188 -2.62 18.22 22.65
CA GLU A 188 -2.97 19.65 22.63
C GLU A 188 -2.97 20.21 21.20
#